data_AF-A0A3L6TTK3-F1
#
_entry.id   AF-A0A3L6TTK3-F1
#
_cell.length_a   1.000
_cell.length_b   1.000
_cell.length_c   1.000
_cell.angle_alpha   90.00
_cell.angle_beta   90.00
_cell.angle_gamma   90.00
#
_symmetry.space_group_name_H-M   'P 1'
#
loop_
_entity.id
_entity.type
_entity.pdbx_description
1 polymer ?
#
loop_
_entity_poly.entity_id
_entity_poly.type
_entity_poly.pdbx_seq_one_letter_code
_entity_poly.pdbx_strand_id
1 'polypeptide(L)'
;MSIAVAPEVAAALARGGAVVALESTIICHGMPYPMNLQTAVEVEAVVRDSGAIPATIAILGGVPHVGLSSEQLKRLAISGRQFQKTATRDIAHVVASGGNGATTVSATMFFAHKVGIPIFVTGGIGGVHRHGEQTMDISSDLTELGKTPVAVISAGVKSILDIPRTLEYLETQGVTVAAYRTNEFPAFFTEISGCQVPCRVDSPEECAKIIHANKNLDLGSGILIAVPIPTQDAASGNIIESAIQKALKEAEYSQDLHF
;
A
#
# COMPACT_ATOMS: atom_id res chain seq x y z
N MET A 1 -15.32 -14.21 -14.59
CA MET A 1 -14.63 -12.94 -14.89
C MET A 1 -13.14 -13.18 -14.78
N SER A 2 -12.36 -12.91 -15.82
CA SER A 2 -10.92 -13.22 -15.84
C SER A 2 -10.09 -12.01 -15.40
N ILE A 3 -9.18 -12.23 -14.45
CA ILE A 3 -8.06 -11.31 -14.19
C ILE A 3 -7.04 -11.53 -15.31
N ALA A 4 -6.63 -10.47 -15.99
CA ALA A 4 -5.57 -10.52 -16.98
C ALA A 4 -4.20 -10.47 -16.28
N VAL A 5 -3.42 -11.54 -16.38
CA VAL A 5 -2.08 -11.61 -15.79
C VAL A 5 -1.05 -11.48 -16.90
N ALA A 6 -0.09 -10.56 -16.76
CA ALA A 6 0.97 -10.38 -17.73
C ALA A 6 1.77 -11.68 -17.91
N PRO A 7 2.21 -12.04 -19.14
CA PRO A 7 2.92 -13.30 -19.39
C PRO A 7 4.17 -13.48 -18.51
N GLU A 8 4.94 -12.41 -18.26
CA GLU A 8 6.13 -12.47 -17.41
C GLU A 8 5.78 -12.79 -15.95
N VAL A 9 4.70 -12.20 -15.43
CA VAL A 9 4.18 -12.46 -14.08
C VAL A 9 3.67 -13.89 -13.98
N ALA A 10 2.86 -14.33 -14.94
CA ALA A 10 2.34 -15.70 -14.97
C ALA A 10 3.47 -16.74 -15.04
N ALA A 11 4.50 -16.50 -15.87
CA ALA A 11 5.66 -17.36 -15.99
C ALA A 11 6.52 -17.39 -14.72
N ALA A 12 6.63 -16.27 -14.00
CA ALA A 12 7.32 -16.20 -12.71
C ALA A 12 6.57 -16.99 -11.63
N LEU A 13 5.26 -16.82 -11.53
CA LEU A 13 4.43 -17.55 -10.58
C LEU A 13 4.46 -19.06 -10.85
N ALA A 14 4.34 -19.48 -12.11
CA ALA A 14 4.33 -20.89 -12.49
C ALA A 14 5.63 -21.64 -12.13
N ARG A 15 6.77 -20.94 -12.08
CA ARG A 15 8.07 -21.51 -11.68
C ARG A 15 8.42 -21.27 -10.20
N GLY A 16 7.51 -20.72 -9.41
CA GLY A 16 7.76 -20.35 -8.01
C GLY A 16 8.76 -19.19 -7.84
N GLY A 17 8.90 -18.34 -8.86
CA GLY A 17 9.76 -17.16 -8.84
C GLY A 17 9.16 -15.99 -8.05
N ALA A 18 10.02 -15.04 -7.68
CA ALA A 18 9.62 -13.86 -6.91
C ALA A 18 8.83 -12.86 -7.77
N VAL A 19 7.65 -12.47 -7.28
CA VAL A 19 6.81 -11.42 -7.85
C VAL A 19 6.44 -10.44 -6.74
N VAL A 20 6.52 -9.14 -7.03
CA VAL A 20 6.13 -8.07 -6.10
C VAL A 20 4.99 -7.28 -6.72
N ALA A 21 3.84 -7.27 -6.07
CA ALA A 21 2.72 -6.43 -6.49
C ALA A 21 3.03 -4.95 -6.22
N LEU A 22 2.48 -4.06 -7.06
CA LEU A 22 2.56 -2.61 -6.92
C LEU A 22 1.17 -1.99 -7.17
N GLU A 23 0.79 -0.97 -6.42
CA GLU A 23 -0.51 -0.30 -6.59
C GLU A 23 -0.48 0.78 -7.67
N SER A 24 -1.66 1.17 -8.17
CA SER A 24 -1.80 2.26 -9.16
C SER A 24 -2.40 3.55 -8.60
N THR A 25 -2.97 3.55 -7.39
CA THR A 25 -3.50 4.79 -6.77
C THR A 25 -2.42 5.84 -6.58
N ILE A 26 -1.21 5.45 -6.17
CA ILE A 26 -0.09 6.40 -6.01
C ILE A 26 0.26 7.10 -7.32
N ILE A 27 0.12 6.40 -8.45
CA ILE A 27 0.41 6.93 -9.79
C ILE A 27 -0.68 7.91 -10.24
N CYS A 28 -1.96 7.60 -10.01
CA CYS A 28 -3.07 8.44 -10.49
C CYS A 28 -3.46 9.58 -9.54
N HIS A 29 -3.32 9.37 -8.23
CA HIS A 29 -3.87 10.23 -7.18
C HIS A 29 -2.82 10.71 -6.18
N GLY A 30 -1.65 10.06 -6.11
CA GLY A 30 -0.61 10.35 -5.14
C GLY A 30 0.48 11.31 -5.63
N MET A 31 0.76 11.35 -6.93
CA MET A 31 1.85 12.16 -7.50
C MET A 31 1.42 12.88 -8.79
N PRO A 32 1.95 14.08 -9.08
CA PRO A 32 1.68 14.79 -10.33
C PRO A 32 2.46 14.17 -11.50
N TYR A 33 1.94 14.33 -12.72
CA TYR A 33 2.69 14.04 -13.94
C TYR A 33 3.76 15.11 -14.21
N PRO A 34 5.00 14.75 -14.63
CA PRO A 34 5.48 13.41 -15.02
C PRO A 34 6.10 12.59 -13.88
N MET A 35 6.19 13.13 -12.67
CA MET A 35 6.84 12.47 -11.53
C MET A 35 6.19 11.11 -11.20
N ASN A 36 4.86 11.02 -11.30
CA ASN A 36 4.15 9.76 -11.09
C ASN A 36 4.62 8.61 -12.00
N LEU A 37 4.87 8.88 -13.28
CA LEU A 37 5.37 7.91 -14.24
C LEU A 37 6.83 7.57 -13.98
N GLN A 38 7.65 8.59 -13.69
CA GLN A 38 9.08 8.41 -13.38
C GLN A 38 9.24 7.49 -12.17
N THR A 39 8.58 7.81 -11.06
CA THR A 39 8.59 6.99 -9.84
C THR A 39 8.10 5.57 -10.11
N ALA A 40 7.01 5.40 -10.87
CA ALA A 40 6.50 4.06 -11.16
C ALA A 40 7.52 3.20 -11.94
N VAL A 41 8.17 3.79 -12.95
CA VAL A 41 9.21 3.11 -13.74
C VAL A 41 10.45 2.80 -12.89
N GLU A 42 10.88 3.74 -12.05
CA GLU A 42 12.03 3.56 -11.15
C GLU A 42 11.77 2.46 -10.12
N VAL A 43 10.57 2.40 -9.54
CA VAL A 43 10.18 1.33 -8.61
C VAL A 43 10.13 -0.04 -9.31
N GLU A 44 9.58 -0.12 -10.53
CA GLU A 44 9.64 -1.37 -11.31
C GLU A 44 11.08 -1.81 -11.59
N ALA A 45 11.99 -0.86 -11.88
CA ALA A 45 13.40 -1.15 -12.08
C ALA A 45 14.08 -1.68 -10.81
N VAL A 46 13.86 -1.05 -9.64
CA VAL A 46 14.42 -1.51 -8.36
C VAL A 46 13.99 -2.95 -8.03
N VAL A 47 12.73 -3.30 -8.29
CA VAL A 47 12.23 -4.67 -8.10
C VAL A 47 12.94 -5.66 -9.04
N ARG A 48 13.14 -5.28 -10.31
CA ARG A 48 13.86 -6.10 -11.30
C ARG A 48 15.33 -6.28 -10.94
N ASP A 49 16.00 -5.21 -10.53
CA ASP A 49 17.41 -5.24 -10.11
C ASP A 49 17.62 -6.11 -8.86
N SER A 50 16.58 -6.25 -8.03
CA SER A 50 16.54 -7.16 -6.89
C SER A 50 16.22 -8.62 -7.26
N GLY A 51 16.05 -8.93 -8.56
CA GLY A 51 15.79 -10.28 -9.07
C GLY A 51 14.32 -10.73 -9.03
N ALA A 52 13.38 -9.82 -8.76
CA ALA A 52 11.95 -10.11 -8.73
C ALA A 52 11.22 -9.49 -9.94
N ILE A 53 10.02 -10.00 -10.26
CA ILE A 53 9.18 -9.42 -11.31
C ILE A 53 8.18 -8.44 -10.68
N PRO A 54 8.17 -7.16 -11.10
CA PRO A 54 7.15 -6.22 -10.66
C PRO A 54 5.81 -6.51 -11.34
N ALA A 55 4.73 -6.37 -10.58
CA ALA A 55 3.37 -6.54 -11.05
C ALA A 55 2.52 -5.34 -10.63
N THR A 56 2.60 -4.24 -11.38
CA THR A 56 1.69 -3.10 -11.21
C THR A 56 0.25 -3.52 -11.52
N ILE A 57 -0.68 -3.23 -10.61
CA ILE A 57 -2.08 -3.66 -10.69
C ILE A 57 -3.00 -2.47 -10.96
N ALA A 58 -3.93 -2.63 -11.89
CA ALA A 58 -4.99 -1.65 -12.20
C ALA A 58 -6.19 -2.34 -12.85
N ILE A 59 -7.34 -1.65 -12.95
CA ILE A 59 -8.48 -2.09 -13.76
C ILE A 59 -8.52 -1.26 -15.03
N LEU A 60 -8.51 -1.92 -16.19
CA LEU A 60 -8.53 -1.28 -17.51
C LEU A 60 -9.75 -1.77 -18.29
N GLY A 61 -10.67 -0.88 -18.65
CA GLY A 61 -11.87 -1.25 -19.41
C GLY A 61 -12.72 -2.33 -18.73
N GLY A 62 -12.80 -2.30 -17.40
CA GLY A 62 -13.49 -3.29 -16.58
C GLY A 62 -12.72 -4.59 -16.36
N VAL A 63 -11.50 -4.73 -16.88
CA VAL A 63 -10.67 -5.94 -16.71
C VAL A 63 -9.56 -5.66 -15.70
N PRO A 64 -9.50 -6.37 -14.56
CA PRO A 64 -8.35 -6.30 -13.67
C PRO A 64 -7.10 -6.82 -14.38
N HIS A 65 -6.02 -6.05 -14.35
CA HIS A 65 -4.72 -6.38 -14.90
C HIS A 65 -3.69 -6.49 -13.78
N VAL A 66 -2.89 -7.56 -13.80
CA VAL A 66 -1.76 -7.79 -12.90
C VAL A 66 -0.48 -7.85 -13.73
N GLY A 67 0.34 -6.80 -13.61
CA GLY A 67 1.44 -6.51 -14.51
C GLY A 67 0.95 -5.64 -15.68
N LEU A 68 1.34 -4.36 -15.67
CA LEU A 68 1.05 -3.44 -16.77
C LEU A 68 2.21 -3.40 -17.76
N SER A 69 1.90 -3.25 -19.05
CA SER A 69 2.90 -2.84 -20.04
C SER A 69 3.31 -1.38 -19.83
N SER A 70 4.48 -0.99 -20.36
CA SER A 70 4.96 0.40 -20.30
C SER A 70 3.96 1.39 -20.93
N GLU A 71 3.24 0.97 -21.98
CA GLU A 71 2.19 1.81 -22.61
C GLU A 71 0.98 1.98 -21.70
N GLN A 72 0.52 0.90 -21.05
CA GLN A 72 -0.58 0.95 -20.09
C GLN A 72 -0.21 1.80 -18.87
N LEU A 73 1.01 1.64 -18.34
CA LEU A 73 1.54 2.42 -17.22
C LEU A 73 1.59 3.92 -17.57
N LYS A 74 2.12 4.26 -18.76
CA LYS A 74 2.16 5.63 -19.26
C LYS A 74 0.76 6.23 -19.44
N ARG A 75 -0.19 5.46 -20.01
CA ARG A 75 -1.59 5.90 -20.14
C ARG A 75 -2.19 6.20 -18.76
N LEU A 76 -1.99 5.30 -17.81
CA LEU A 76 -2.49 5.43 -16.44
C LEU A 76 -1.94 6.72 -15.78
N ALA A 77 -0.63 6.97 -15.91
CA ALA A 77 0.01 8.16 -15.35
C ALA A 77 -0.46 9.48 -15.98
N ILE A 78 -0.67 9.50 -17.31
CA ILE A 78 -1.17 10.70 -18.02
C ILE A 78 -2.65 10.96 -17.68
N SER A 79 -3.47 9.90 -17.66
CA SER A 79 -4.91 10.02 -17.37
C SER A 79 -5.18 10.43 -15.92
N GLY A 80 -4.29 10.07 -14.98
CA GLY A 80 -4.36 10.52 -13.59
C GLY A 80 -5.74 10.27 -12.96
N ARG A 81 -6.36 11.32 -12.43
CA ARG A 81 -7.67 11.26 -11.76
C ARG A 81 -8.86 10.82 -12.63
N GLN A 82 -8.69 10.68 -13.95
CA GLN A 82 -9.70 10.03 -14.80
C GLN A 82 -9.87 8.54 -14.47
N PHE A 83 -8.85 7.91 -13.87
CA PHE A 83 -8.98 6.59 -13.27
C PHE A 83 -9.64 6.74 -11.90
N GLN A 84 -10.76 6.05 -11.69
CA GLN A 84 -11.43 6.04 -10.41
C GLN A 84 -10.48 5.47 -9.35
N LYS A 85 -10.36 6.11 -8.18
CA LYS A 85 -9.68 5.50 -7.02
C LYS A 85 -10.52 4.31 -6.56
N THR A 86 -9.97 3.11 -6.60
CA THR A 86 -10.70 1.84 -6.43
C THR A 86 -10.17 1.09 -5.22
N ALA A 87 -10.95 1.08 -4.13
CA ALA A 87 -10.78 0.16 -3.01
C ALA A 87 -11.56 -1.14 -3.25
N THR A 88 -11.41 -2.15 -2.38
CA THR A 88 -12.07 -3.46 -2.56
C THR A 88 -13.57 -3.35 -2.82
N ARG A 89 -14.27 -2.43 -2.14
CA ARG A 89 -15.72 -2.21 -2.29
C ARG A 89 -16.10 -1.69 -3.69
N ASP A 90 -15.20 -0.99 -4.37
CA ASP A 90 -15.46 -0.34 -5.65
C ASP A 90 -15.24 -1.29 -6.83
N ILE A 91 -14.51 -2.39 -6.62
CA ILE A 91 -14.10 -3.33 -7.68
C ILE A 91 -15.29 -3.78 -8.52
N ALA A 92 -16.37 -4.24 -7.87
CA ALA A 92 -17.54 -4.77 -8.58
C ALA A 92 -18.16 -3.72 -9.52
N HIS A 93 -18.24 -2.46 -9.07
CA HIS A 93 -18.79 -1.36 -9.87
C HIS A 93 -17.90 -1.00 -11.06
N VAL A 94 -16.60 -0.85 -10.83
CA VAL A 94 -15.64 -0.48 -11.91
C VAL A 94 -15.58 -1.59 -12.96
N VAL A 95 -15.56 -2.85 -12.53
CA VAL A 95 -15.54 -4.01 -13.43
C VAL A 95 -16.84 -4.12 -14.23
N ALA A 96 -18.01 -4.05 -13.56
CA ALA A 96 -19.31 -4.19 -14.22
C ALA A 96 -19.61 -3.05 -15.21
N SER A 97 -19.10 -1.84 -14.94
CA SER A 97 -19.28 -0.68 -15.82
C SER A 97 -18.30 -0.62 -16.99
N GLY A 98 -17.33 -1.53 -17.08
CA GLY A 98 -16.27 -1.42 -18.08
C GLY A 98 -15.31 -0.24 -17.82
N GLY A 99 -15.22 0.24 -16.58
CA GLY A 99 -14.48 1.44 -16.20
C GLY A 99 -12.98 1.23 -16.00
N ASN A 100 -12.26 2.34 -15.79
CA ASN A 100 -10.85 2.34 -15.42
C ASN A 100 -10.69 2.63 -13.93
N GLY A 101 -9.91 1.80 -13.23
CA GLY A 101 -9.72 1.88 -11.79
C GLY A 101 -8.24 1.87 -11.42
N ALA A 102 -7.81 2.87 -10.66
CA ALA A 102 -6.52 2.88 -9.98
C ALA A 102 -6.70 2.21 -8.61
N THR A 103 -6.09 1.05 -8.40
CA THR A 103 -6.30 0.24 -7.20
C THR A 103 -5.56 0.85 -6.01
N THR A 104 -6.24 0.95 -4.86
CA THR A 104 -5.62 1.29 -3.57
C THR A 104 -4.86 0.08 -3.02
N VAL A 105 -4.29 0.20 -1.82
CA VAL A 105 -3.71 -0.92 -1.07
C VAL A 105 -4.72 -2.07 -0.96
N SER A 106 -5.95 -1.83 -0.48
CA SER A 106 -6.96 -2.89 -0.34
C SER A 106 -7.28 -3.64 -1.65
N ALA A 107 -7.58 -2.92 -2.74
CA ALA A 107 -7.87 -3.57 -4.01
C ALA A 107 -6.64 -4.28 -4.62
N THR A 108 -5.45 -3.72 -4.42
CA THR A 108 -4.19 -4.33 -4.90
C THR A 108 -3.91 -5.65 -4.17
N MET A 109 -4.08 -5.68 -2.84
CA MET A 109 -3.98 -6.91 -2.05
C MET A 109 -4.96 -7.97 -2.52
N PHE A 110 -6.22 -7.60 -2.75
CA PHE A 110 -7.25 -8.52 -3.24
C PHE A 110 -6.83 -9.20 -4.54
N PHE A 111 -6.40 -8.42 -5.55
CA PHE A 111 -5.98 -8.99 -6.84
C PHE A 111 -4.67 -9.77 -6.75
N ALA A 112 -3.69 -9.27 -5.99
CA ALA A 112 -2.42 -9.95 -5.76
C ALA A 112 -2.65 -11.34 -5.15
N HIS A 113 -3.46 -11.43 -4.09
CA HIS A 113 -3.81 -12.70 -3.47
C HIS A 113 -4.54 -13.64 -4.45
N LYS A 114 -5.50 -13.11 -5.23
CA LYS A 114 -6.25 -13.90 -6.21
C LYS A 114 -5.38 -14.55 -7.28
N VAL A 115 -4.20 -14.00 -7.57
CA VAL A 115 -3.26 -14.58 -8.53
C VAL A 115 -2.05 -15.25 -7.86
N GLY A 116 -2.02 -15.33 -6.52
CA GLY A 116 -0.97 -16.01 -5.77
C GLY A 116 0.31 -15.20 -5.55
N ILE A 117 0.26 -13.86 -5.63
CA ILE A 117 1.37 -12.98 -5.26
C ILE A 117 1.31 -12.70 -3.75
N PRO A 118 2.32 -13.11 -2.94
CA PRO A 118 2.27 -12.99 -1.49
C PRO A 118 2.86 -11.67 -0.94
N ILE A 119 3.50 -10.85 -1.79
CA ILE A 119 4.23 -9.64 -1.38
C ILE A 119 3.76 -8.44 -2.20
N PHE A 120 3.51 -7.33 -1.52
CA PHE A 120 3.10 -6.04 -2.07
C PHE A 120 3.93 -4.92 -1.43
N VAL A 121 4.44 -3.99 -2.23
CA VAL A 121 5.15 -2.79 -1.77
C VAL A 121 4.33 -1.53 -2.09
N THR A 122 4.20 -0.63 -1.12
CA THR A 122 3.65 0.72 -1.29
C THR A 122 4.46 1.72 -0.48
N GLY A 123 4.23 3.02 -0.68
CA GLY A 123 4.80 4.05 0.19
C GLY A 123 4.24 3.94 1.62
N GLY A 124 2.91 3.91 1.77
CA GLY A 124 2.26 3.98 3.09
C GLY A 124 0.82 3.51 2.99
N ILE A 125 0.40 2.65 3.93
CA ILE A 125 -0.98 2.17 3.94
C ILE A 125 -1.95 3.26 4.40
N GLY A 126 -3.24 3.11 4.10
CA GLY A 126 -4.28 3.84 4.82
C GLY A 126 -4.40 3.35 6.27
N GLY A 127 -5.22 4.02 7.07
CA GLY A 127 -5.35 3.73 8.50
C GLY A 127 -6.60 4.36 9.09
N VAL A 128 -6.64 4.43 10.41
CA VAL A 128 -7.64 5.22 11.13
C VAL A 128 -7.28 6.69 10.95
N HIS A 129 -8.22 7.49 10.48
CA HIS A 129 -8.02 8.93 10.38
C HIS A 129 -8.03 9.57 11.77
N ARG A 130 -7.47 10.76 11.89
CA ARG A 130 -7.55 11.54 13.14
C ARG A 130 -9.02 11.84 13.46
N HIS A 131 -9.36 11.75 14.75
CA HIS A 131 -10.75 11.78 15.24
C HIS A 131 -11.63 10.64 14.68
N GLY A 132 -11.01 9.54 14.23
CA GLY A 132 -11.69 8.37 13.66
C GLY A 132 -12.66 7.69 14.63
N GLU A 133 -12.50 7.88 15.94
CA GLU A 133 -13.44 7.42 16.96
C GLU A 133 -14.79 8.17 16.95
N GLN A 134 -14.83 9.36 16.33
CA GLN A 134 -16.05 10.15 16.16
C GLN A 134 -16.59 10.03 14.74
N THR A 135 -15.70 10.15 13.74
CA THR A 135 -16.08 10.20 12.32
C THR A 135 -16.29 8.81 11.71
N MET A 136 -15.71 7.77 12.31
CA MET A 136 -15.60 6.44 11.74
C MET A 136 -14.91 6.41 10.36
N ASP A 137 -14.07 7.42 10.07
CA ASP A 137 -13.26 7.47 8.85
C ASP A 137 -12.04 6.54 9.00
N ILE A 138 -12.23 5.29 8.57
CA ILE A 138 -11.26 4.21 8.69
C ILE A 138 -11.01 3.62 7.30
N SER A 139 -9.74 3.56 6.90
CA SER A 139 -9.38 2.99 5.60
C SER A 139 -9.75 1.50 5.51
N SER A 140 -10.37 1.13 4.38
CA SER A 140 -10.61 -0.27 4.03
C SER A 140 -9.35 -1.12 3.93
N ASP A 141 -8.17 -0.51 3.85
CA ASP A 141 -6.88 -1.20 3.85
C ASP A 141 -6.70 -2.06 5.10
N LEU A 142 -7.17 -1.58 6.26
CA LEU A 142 -7.03 -2.31 7.53
C LEU A 142 -7.89 -3.57 7.57
N THR A 143 -9.13 -3.47 7.08
CA THR A 143 -10.03 -4.63 6.96
C THR A 143 -9.53 -5.62 5.90
N GLU A 144 -8.91 -5.13 4.83
CA GLU A 144 -8.30 -6.02 3.83
C GLU A 144 -7.08 -6.76 4.41
N LEU A 145 -6.22 -6.06 5.14
CA LEU A 145 -5.13 -6.68 5.91
C LEU A 145 -5.65 -7.76 6.87
N GLY A 146 -6.82 -7.59 7.50
CA GLY A 146 -7.40 -8.60 8.38
C GLY A 146 -7.82 -9.91 7.71
N LYS A 147 -7.95 -9.97 6.38
CA LYS A 147 -8.57 -11.12 5.68
C LYS A 147 -7.87 -11.57 4.40
N THR A 148 -6.78 -10.91 4.01
CA THR A 148 -6.07 -11.20 2.78
C THR A 148 -4.59 -11.45 3.08
N PRO A 149 -4.08 -12.69 2.93
CA PRO A 149 -2.75 -13.09 3.33
C PRO A 149 -1.69 -12.63 2.31
N VAL A 150 -1.48 -11.32 2.28
CA VAL A 150 -0.45 -10.61 1.52
C VAL A 150 0.37 -9.80 2.51
N ALA A 151 1.69 -9.92 2.43
CA ALA A 151 2.61 -9.09 3.19
C ALA A 151 2.78 -7.74 2.49
N VAL A 152 2.46 -6.67 3.20
CA VAL A 152 2.58 -5.28 2.74
C VAL A 152 3.82 -4.67 3.36
N ILE A 153 4.73 -4.21 2.50
CA ILE A 153 5.92 -3.46 2.89
C ILE A 153 5.63 -1.98 2.64
N SER A 154 5.80 -1.15 3.66
CA SER A 154 5.57 0.30 3.56
C SER A 154 6.39 1.08 4.59
N ALA A 155 6.43 2.41 4.47
CA ALA A 155 6.95 3.30 5.50
C ALA A 155 5.96 3.51 6.67
N GLY A 156 5.17 2.48 7.01
CA GLY A 156 4.07 2.58 7.97
C GLY A 156 2.76 3.05 7.33
N VAL A 157 2.02 3.91 8.05
CA VAL A 157 0.75 4.50 7.61
C VAL A 157 1.00 5.95 7.18
N LYS A 158 0.24 6.47 6.21
CA LYS A 158 0.38 7.87 5.75
C LYS A 158 0.32 8.87 6.93
N SER A 159 1.20 9.88 6.94
CA SER A 159 1.37 10.87 8.05
C SER A 159 0.09 11.60 8.52
N ILE A 160 -0.93 11.69 7.67
CA ILE A 160 -2.20 12.35 8.02
C ILE A 160 -3.08 11.53 8.98
N LEU A 161 -2.68 10.30 9.28
CA LEU A 161 -3.48 9.31 10.02
C LEU A 161 -3.13 9.28 11.51
N ASP A 162 -3.93 8.53 12.26
CA ASP A 162 -3.73 8.24 13.67
C ASP A 162 -3.01 6.90 13.84
N ILE A 163 -1.71 6.96 14.13
CA ILE A 163 -0.87 5.76 14.28
C ILE A 163 -1.32 4.88 15.45
N PRO A 164 -1.48 5.41 16.69
CA PRO A 164 -1.96 4.59 17.82
C PRO A 164 -3.25 3.83 17.51
N ARG A 165 -4.29 4.52 17.00
CA ARG A 165 -5.56 3.87 16.69
C ARG A 165 -5.45 2.89 15.54
N THR A 166 -4.58 3.15 14.56
CA THR A 166 -4.33 2.21 13.47
C THR A 166 -3.69 0.92 13.98
N LEU A 167 -2.74 0.99 14.92
CA LEU A 167 -2.13 -0.19 15.52
C LEU A 167 -3.15 -1.02 16.32
N GLU A 168 -3.99 -0.37 17.14
CA GLU A 168 -5.08 -1.03 17.88
C GLU A 168 -6.09 -1.72 16.94
N TYR A 169 -6.42 -1.07 15.82
CA TYR A 169 -7.32 -1.65 14.83
C TYR A 169 -6.68 -2.88 14.16
N LEU A 170 -5.39 -2.80 13.80
CA LEU A 170 -4.65 -3.91 13.19
C LEU A 170 -4.52 -5.10 14.16
N GLU A 171 -4.28 -4.85 15.45
CA GLU A 171 -4.33 -5.87 16.49
C GLU A 171 -5.70 -6.55 16.52
N THR A 172 -6.79 -5.77 16.54
CA THR A 172 -8.16 -6.29 16.54
C THR A 172 -8.46 -7.14 15.31
N GLN A 173 -7.88 -6.80 14.14
CA GLN A 173 -8.01 -7.55 12.90
C GLN A 173 -7.10 -8.79 12.80
N GLY A 174 -6.28 -9.07 13.82
CA GLY A 174 -5.33 -10.19 13.81
C GLY A 174 -4.18 -10.02 12.80
N VAL A 175 -3.84 -8.77 12.47
CA VAL A 175 -2.77 -8.46 11.52
C VAL A 175 -1.43 -8.46 12.25
N THR A 176 -0.47 -9.22 11.74
CA THR A 176 0.90 -9.16 12.27
C THR A 176 1.56 -7.85 11.82
N VAL A 177 2.01 -7.03 12.76
CA VAL A 177 2.75 -5.79 12.49
C VAL A 177 4.19 -5.92 12.98
N ALA A 178 5.14 -5.71 12.08
CA ALA A 178 6.56 -5.70 12.40
C ALA A 178 7.25 -4.44 11.87
N ALA A 179 8.36 -4.01 12.48
CA ALA A 179 9.21 -2.95 11.95
C ALA A 179 10.62 -3.45 11.65
N TYR A 180 11.18 -2.97 10.55
CA TYR A 180 12.50 -3.36 10.06
C TYR A 180 13.60 -2.54 10.75
N ARG A 181 14.44 -3.23 11.53
CA ARG A 181 15.62 -2.71 12.24
C ARG A 181 15.35 -1.61 13.27
N THR A 182 14.11 -1.48 13.72
CA THR A 182 13.70 -0.51 14.74
C THR A 182 12.66 -1.13 15.68
N ASN A 183 12.58 -0.61 16.91
CA ASN A 183 11.52 -0.94 17.87
C ASN A 183 10.33 0.02 17.77
N GLU A 184 10.42 1.03 16.91
CA GLU A 184 9.43 2.07 16.77
C GLU A 184 8.70 1.95 15.43
N PHE A 185 7.40 2.17 15.44
CA PHE A 185 6.61 2.20 14.22
C PHE A 185 6.93 3.50 13.44
N PRO A 186 7.35 3.45 12.16
CA PRO A 186 7.67 4.65 11.40
C PRO A 186 6.41 5.45 11.04
N ALA A 187 6.55 6.77 10.98
CA ALA A 187 5.47 7.72 10.66
C ALA A 187 5.63 8.27 9.24
N PHE A 188 5.83 7.38 8.25
CA PHE A 188 5.93 7.69 6.83
C PHE A 188 7.12 8.60 6.48
N PHE A 189 7.00 9.91 6.71
CA PHE A 189 8.09 10.87 6.48
C PHE A 189 9.08 10.94 7.64
N THR A 190 8.75 10.44 8.83
CA THR A 190 9.68 10.42 9.98
C THR A 190 9.93 9.00 10.46
N GLU A 191 11.15 8.74 10.92
CA GLU A 191 11.52 7.46 11.54
C GLU A 191 10.84 7.24 12.89
N ILE A 192 10.46 8.34 13.55
CA ILE A 192 9.96 8.39 14.93
C ILE A 192 8.49 8.81 14.91
N SER A 193 7.63 8.00 15.53
CA SER A 193 6.19 8.25 15.73
C SER A 193 5.78 8.36 17.20
N GLY A 194 6.65 7.97 18.13
CA GLY A 194 6.35 7.74 19.54
C GLY A 194 5.67 6.40 19.84
N CYS A 195 5.34 5.59 18.83
CA CYS A 195 4.61 4.33 18.99
C CYS A 195 5.55 3.13 18.87
N GLN A 196 5.54 2.22 19.84
CA GLN A 196 6.30 0.97 19.74
C GLN A 196 5.66 0.02 18.74
N VAL A 197 6.48 -0.75 18.03
CA VAL A 197 5.98 -1.85 17.18
C VAL A 197 5.82 -3.14 18.00
N PRO A 198 4.82 -3.99 17.72
CA PRO A 198 4.67 -5.27 18.43
C PRO A 198 5.81 -6.26 18.18
N CYS A 199 6.43 -6.19 17.00
CA CYS A 199 7.50 -7.09 16.57
C CYS A 199 8.61 -6.32 15.83
N ARG A 200 9.86 -6.60 16.18
CA ARG A 200 11.02 -6.12 15.40
C ARG A 200 11.58 -7.27 14.56
N VAL A 201 12.03 -6.95 13.35
CA VAL A 201 12.78 -7.83 12.45
C VAL A 201 14.03 -7.13 11.95
N ASP A 202 15.17 -7.81 11.86
CA ASP A 202 16.46 -7.20 11.55
C ASP A 202 17.03 -7.59 10.17
N SER A 203 16.41 -8.57 9.50
CA SER A 203 16.85 -9.10 8.20
C SER A 203 15.69 -9.47 7.26
N PRO A 204 15.89 -9.42 5.93
CA PRO A 204 14.90 -9.92 4.97
C PRO A 204 14.54 -11.40 5.18
N GLU A 205 15.48 -12.21 5.68
CA GLU A 205 15.26 -13.62 6.00
C GLU A 205 14.28 -13.79 7.17
N GLU A 206 14.34 -12.92 8.18
CA GLU A 206 13.36 -12.90 9.27
C GLU A 206 11.98 -12.47 8.78
N CYS A 207 11.91 -11.43 7.93
CA CYS A 207 10.67 -11.05 7.26
C CYS A 207 10.07 -12.26 6.52
N ALA A 208 10.88 -12.96 5.72
CA ALA A 208 10.45 -14.13 4.96
C ALA A 208 9.97 -15.28 5.86
N LYS A 209 10.60 -15.52 7.02
CA LYS A 209 10.16 -16.53 7.99
C LYS A 209 8.77 -16.22 8.56
N ILE A 210 8.48 -14.96 8.87
CA ILE A 210 7.15 -14.54 9.36
C ILE A 210 6.09 -14.77 8.27
N ILE A 211 6.38 -14.34 7.03
CA ILE A 211 5.49 -14.53 5.88
C ILE A 211 5.23 -16.03 5.64
N HIS A 212 6.29 -16.83 5.71
CA HIS A 212 6.19 -18.28 5.54
C HIS A 212 5.38 -18.95 6.66
N ALA A 213 5.58 -18.54 7.92
CA ALA A 213 4.83 -19.08 9.06
C ALA A 213 3.33 -18.72 8.98
N ASN A 214 2.99 -17.47 8.65
CA ASN A 214 1.61 -17.03 8.45
C ASN A 214 0.91 -17.87 7.37
N LYS A 215 1.59 -18.09 6.23
CA LYS A 215 1.09 -18.94 5.14
C LYS A 215 0.92 -20.40 5.54
N ASN A 216 1.89 -21.00 6.23
CA ASN A 216 1.86 -22.42 6.59
C ASN A 216 0.83 -22.75 7.67
N LEU A 217 0.53 -21.80 8.54
CA LEU A 217 -0.51 -21.92 9.57
C LEU A 217 -1.91 -21.55 9.08
N ASP A 218 -2.03 -21.10 7.82
CA ASP A 218 -3.28 -20.66 7.20
C ASP A 218 -4.03 -19.60 8.05
N LEU A 219 -3.28 -18.62 8.57
CA LEU A 219 -3.85 -17.60 9.47
C LEU A 219 -4.84 -16.64 8.77
N GLY A 220 -4.81 -16.58 7.43
CA GLY A 220 -5.75 -15.80 6.62
C GLY A 220 -5.54 -14.27 6.64
N SER A 221 -4.88 -13.72 7.65
CA SER A 221 -4.53 -12.29 7.72
C SER A 221 -3.25 -11.97 6.96
N GLY A 222 -3.16 -10.74 6.48
CA GLY A 222 -1.95 -10.13 5.95
C GLY A 222 -0.94 -9.77 7.04
N ILE A 223 0.19 -9.23 6.59
CA ILE A 223 1.28 -8.78 7.45
C ILE A 223 1.65 -7.37 7.04
N LEU A 224 1.86 -6.47 8.00
CA LEU A 224 2.46 -5.17 7.75
C LEU A 224 3.91 -5.18 8.23
N ILE A 225 4.86 -4.98 7.31
CA ILE A 225 6.27 -4.77 7.64
C ILE A 225 6.61 -3.31 7.36
N ALA A 226 6.73 -2.54 8.42
CA ALA A 226 7.02 -1.13 8.37
C ALA A 226 8.54 -0.89 8.28
N VAL A 227 8.99 -0.18 7.24
CA VAL A 227 10.39 0.12 6.96
C VAL A 227 10.60 1.62 7.10
N PRO A 228 11.40 2.10 8.09
CA PRO A 228 11.66 3.53 8.24
C PRO A 228 12.26 4.16 6.98
N ILE A 229 11.94 5.43 6.75
CA ILE A 229 12.61 6.22 5.71
C ILE A 229 14.13 6.25 6.00
N PRO A 230 15.00 6.25 4.97
CA PRO A 230 16.44 6.35 5.19
C PRO A 230 16.83 7.60 5.98
N THR A 231 17.77 7.48 6.92
CA THR A 231 18.19 8.57 7.82
C THR A 231 18.70 9.82 7.10
N GLN A 232 19.28 9.65 5.91
CA GLN A 232 19.71 10.77 5.06
C GLN A 232 18.54 11.67 4.60
N ASP A 233 17.32 11.14 4.56
CA ASP A 233 16.10 11.83 4.13
C ASP A 233 15.26 12.33 5.31
N ALA A 234 15.62 11.99 6.56
CA ALA A 234 14.86 12.30 7.77
C ALA A 234 14.70 13.81 8.02
N ALA A 235 15.68 14.64 7.65
CA ALA A 235 15.60 16.09 7.80
C ALA A 235 14.48 16.70 6.92
N SER A 236 14.41 16.29 5.66
CA SER A 236 13.32 16.65 4.75
C SER A 236 11.98 16.13 5.27
N GLY A 237 11.99 14.92 5.83
CA GLY A 237 10.85 14.29 6.48
C GLY A 237 10.22 15.12 7.60
N ASN A 238 11.04 15.63 8.53
CA ASN A 238 10.58 16.46 9.65
C ASN A 238 9.95 17.78 9.19
N ILE A 239 10.46 18.38 8.11
CA ILE A 239 9.89 19.60 7.53
C ILE A 239 8.50 19.30 6.96
N ILE A 240 8.35 18.20 6.23
CA ILE A 240 7.08 17.77 5.65
C ILE A 240 6.07 17.46 6.75
N GLU A 241 6.48 16.71 7.78
CA GLU A 241 5.62 16.37 8.92
C GLU A 241 5.12 17.63 9.65
N SER A 242 5.98 18.62 9.86
CA SER A 242 5.58 19.90 10.46
C SER A 242 4.54 20.64 9.61
N ALA A 243 4.69 20.62 8.28
CA ALA A 243 3.72 21.21 7.37
C ALA A 243 2.37 20.45 7.40
N ILE A 244 2.40 19.12 7.51
CA ILE A 244 1.21 18.28 7.65
C ILE A 244 0.47 18.59 8.95
N GLN A 245 1.17 18.68 10.08
CA GLN A 245 0.54 19.03 11.36
C GLN A 245 -0.11 20.42 11.32
N LYS A 246 0.48 21.36 10.58
CA LYS A 246 -0.13 22.68 10.36
C LYS A 246 -1.40 22.58 9.50
N ALA A 247 -1.35 21.88 8.37
CA ALA A 247 -2.49 21.72 7.47
C ALA A 247 -3.67 20.99 8.15
N LEU A 248 -3.39 20.00 8.99
CA LEU A 248 -4.43 19.29 9.76
C LEU A 248 -5.14 20.22 10.75
N LYS A 249 -4.39 21.06 11.47
CA LYS A 249 -4.98 22.09 12.35
C LYS A 249 -5.85 23.07 11.56
N GLU A 250 -5.37 23.55 10.42
CA GLU A 250 -6.13 24.47 9.55
C GLU A 250 -7.43 23.83 9.03
N ALA A 251 -7.41 22.53 8.71
CA ALA A 251 -8.59 21.79 8.27
C ALA A 251 -9.63 21.62 9.41
N GLU A 252 -9.17 21.34 10.64
CA GLU A 252 -10.03 21.30 11.84
C GLU A 252 -10.71 22.65 12.08
N TYR A 253 -9.95 23.75 12.09
CA TYR A 253 -10.51 25.10 12.26
C TYR A 253 -11.53 25.48 11.16
N SER A 254 -11.34 24.98 9.94
CA SER A 254 -12.26 25.27 8.82
C SER A 254 -13.58 24.50 8.93
N GLN A 255 -13.59 23.32 9.57
CA GLN A 255 -14.82 22.57 9.85
C GLN A 255 -15.64 23.21 10.98
N ASP A 256 -14.98 23.83 11.96
CA ASP A 256 -15.64 24.55 13.06
C ASP A 256 -16.32 25.87 12.63
N LEU A 257 -15.88 26.48 11.52
CA LEU A 257 -16.45 27.73 10.97
C LEU A 257 -17.71 27.53 10.12
N HIS A 258 -18.15 26.29 9.92
CA HIS A 258 -19.32 25.94 9.11
C HIS A 258 -20.58 25.58 9.93
N PHE A 259 -20.65 26.01 11.19
CA PHE A 259 -21.87 25.99 12.01
C PHE A 259 -22.46 27.40 12.22
#